data_AF-A0A2M9G5A2-F1
#
_entry.id   AF-A0A2M9G5A2-F1
#
_cell.length_a   1.000
_cell.length_b   1.000
_cell.length_c   1.000
_cell.angle_alpha   90.00
_cell.angle_beta   90.00
_cell.angle_gamma   90.00
#
_symmetry.space_group_name_H-M   'P 1'
#
loop_
_entity.id
_entity.type
_entity.pdbx_description
1 polymer ?
#
loop_
_entity_poly.entity_id
_entity_poly.type
_entity_poly.pdbx_seq_one_letter_code
_entity_poly.pdbx_strand_id
1 'polypeptide(L)' 'MTEHTLRWWIFHAETNGLKPALLKIGGRVYIDRAEFNKWLEGQRMAPKPLKPAA' A
#
# COMPACT_ATOMS: atom_id res chain seq x y z
N MET A 1 -8.97 -6.32 4.37
CA MET A 1 -8.66 -4.90 4.14
C MET A 1 -9.96 -4.12 4.16
N THR A 2 -10.02 -2.98 4.85
CA THR A 2 -11.21 -2.11 4.84
C THR A 2 -11.00 -0.95 3.86
N GLU A 3 -12.08 -0.29 3.47
CA GLU A 3 -12.02 0.89 2.61
C GLU A 3 -11.18 2.02 3.24
N HIS A 4 -11.31 2.22 4.56
CA HIS A 4 -10.53 3.20 5.31
C HIS A 4 -9.02 2.93 5.19
N THR A 5 -8.59 1.68 5.35
CA THR A 5 -7.18 1.28 5.19
C THR A 5 -6.68 1.60 3.78
N LEU A 6 -7.48 1.31 2.75
CA LEU A 6 -7.10 1.57 1.36
C LEU A 6 -6.97 3.08 1.09
N ARG A 7 -7.90 3.91 1.58
CA ARG A 7 -7.83 5.38 1.47
C ARG A 7 -6.58 5.93 2.17
N TRP A 8 -6.25 5.41 3.36
CA TRP A 8 -5.04 5.80 4.06
C TRP A 8 -3.78 5.46 3.26
N TRP A 9 -3.70 4.27 2.67
CA TRP A 9 -2.55 3.88 1.84
C TRP A 9 -2.41 4.75 0.59
N ILE A 10 -3.51 5.06 -0.08
CA ILE A 10 -3.52 5.96 -1.25
C ILE A 10 -3.06 7.37 -0.86
N PHE A 11 -3.51 7.88 0.27
CA PHE A 11 -3.11 9.20 0.76
C PHE A 11 -1.62 9.28 1.09
N HIS A 12 -1.06 8.21 1.67
CA HIS A 12 0.36 8.13 2.06
C HIS A 12 1.24 7.44 0.99
N ALA A 13 0.80 7.41 -0.27
CA ALA A 13 1.45 6.62 -1.32
C ALA A 13 2.91 7.00 -1.60
N GLU A 14 3.27 8.27 -1.38
CA GLU A 14 4.64 8.79 -1.52
C GLU A 14 5.59 8.19 -0.47
N THR A 15 5.10 7.91 0.74
CA THR A 15 5.94 7.49 1.88
C THR A 15 5.90 5.99 2.13
N ASN A 16 4.80 5.32 1.76
CA ASN A 16 4.67 3.86 1.93
C ASN A 16 5.09 3.07 0.67
N GLY A 17 5.51 3.75 -0.41
CA GLY A 17 5.97 3.11 -1.65
C GLY A 17 4.86 2.63 -2.59
N LEU A 18 3.60 2.98 -2.32
CA LEU A 18 2.46 2.57 -3.16
C LEU A 18 2.32 3.40 -4.45
N LYS A 19 3.01 4.55 -4.55
CA LYS A 19 2.92 5.47 -5.70
C LYS A 19 2.99 4.80 -7.08
N PRO A 20 3.88 3.82 -7.35
CA PRO A 20 3.96 3.16 -8.67
C PRO A 20 2.68 2.43 -9.09
N ALA A 21 1.86 1.99 -8.12
CA ALA A 21 0.60 1.31 -8.40
C ALA A 21 -0.58 2.27 -8.62
N LEU A 22 -0.39 3.59 -8.48
CA LEU A 22 -1.46 4.58 -8.58
C LEU A 22 -1.41 5.35 -9.90
N LEU A 23 -2.53 5.33 -10.62
CA LEU A 23 -2.73 6.05 -11.87
C LEU A 23 -3.84 7.09 -11.67
N LYS A 24 -3.52 8.38 -11.89
CA LYS A 24 -4.51 9.47 -11.80
C LYS A 24 -4.92 9.90 -13.20
N ILE A 25 -6.18 9.65 -13.57
CA ILE A 25 -6.72 10.01 -14.88
C ILE A 25 -8.07 10.69 -14.67
N GLY A 26 -8.20 11.94 -15.08
CA GLY A 26 -9.47 12.68 -15.05
C GLY A 26 -10.13 12.74 -13.66
N GLY A 27 -9.36 13.00 -12.61
CA GLY A 27 -9.88 13.08 -11.23
C GLY A 27 -10.20 11.72 -10.57
N ARG A 28 -10.02 10.61 -11.28
CA ARG A 28 -10.17 9.25 -10.74
C ARG A 28 -8.80 8.67 -10.41
N VAL A 29 -8.76 7.88 -9.33
CA VAL A 29 -7.59 7.08 -8.95
C VAL A 29 -7.85 5.64 -9.36
N TYR A 30 -7.01 5.13 -10.25
CA TYR A 30 -6.97 3.73 -10.64
C TYR A 30 -5.79 3.05 -9.96
N ILE A 31 -5.95 1.76 -9.69
CA ILE A 31 -4.91 0.93 -9.09
C ILE A 31 -4.45 -0.06 -10.16
N ASP A 32 -3.17 -0.01 -10.51
CA ASP A 32 -2.53 -1.07 -11.27
C ASP A 32 -2.44 -2.32 -10.40
N ARG A 33 -3.09 -3.41 -10.83
CA ARG A 33 -3.18 -4.64 -10.03
C ARG A 33 -1.82 -5.33 -9.86
N ALA A 34 -0.96 -5.29 -10.87
CA ALA A 34 0.33 -5.96 -10.83
C ALA A 34 1.28 -5.25 -9.87
N GLU A 35 1.41 -3.93 -10.00
CA GLU A 35 2.25 -3.12 -9.11
C GLU A 35 1.69 -3.11 -7.68
N PHE A 36 0.36 -3.09 -7.51
CA PHE A 36 -0.26 -3.18 -6.19
C PHE A 36 0.07 -4.50 -5.49
N ASN A 37 -0.06 -5.63 -6.19
CA ASN A 37 0.25 -6.94 -5.63
C ASN A 37 1.74 -7.07 -5.28
N LYS A 38 2.62 -6.58 -6.15
CA LYS A 38 4.06 -6.54 -5.89
C LYS A 38 4.39 -5.74 -4.63
N TRP A 39 3.79 -4.55 -4.49
CA TRP A 39 3.92 -3.74 -3.29
C TRP A 39 3.40 -4.48 -2.05
N LEU A 40 2.24 -5.13 -2.15
CA LEU A 40 1.60 -5.85 -1.05
C LEU A 40 2.45 -7.03 -0.55
N GLU A 41 3.05 -7.81 -1.44
CA GLU A 41 4.00 -8.87 -1.07
C GLU A 41 5.23 -8.30 -0.36
N GLY A 42 5.73 -7.14 -0.81
CA GLY A 42 6.81 -6.43 -0.13
C GLY A 42 6.47 -6.01 1.31
N GLN A 43 5.21 -5.64 1.58
CA GLN A 43 4.74 -5.32 2.94
C GLN A 43 4.68 -6.56 3.84
N ARG A 44 4.41 -7.75 3.28
CA ARG A 44 4.35 -9.01 4.05
C ARG A 44 5.72 -9.52 4.49
N MET A 45 6.76 -9.18 3.74
CA MET A 45 8.15 -9.54 4.06
C MET A 45 8.80 -8.60 5.09
N ALA A 46 8.16 -7.47 5.43
CA ALA A 46 8.65 -6.63 6.53
C ALA A 46 8.59 -7.45 7.84
N PRO A 47 9.69 -7.57 8.59
CA PRO A 47 9.69 -8.36 9.82
C PRO A 47 8.63 -7.80 10.75
N LYS A 48 7.72 -8.67 11.22
CA LYS A 48 6.84 -8.36 12.33
C LYS A 48 7.75 -7.94 13.48
N PRO A 49 7.66 -6.71 14.03
CA PRO A 49 8.47 -6.35 15.17
C PRO A 49 8.20 -7.38 16.26
N LEU A 50 9.22 -8.14 16.62
CA LEU A 50 9.15 -9.13 17.68
C LEU A 50 8.78 -8.34 18.93
N LYS A 51 7.57 -8.56 19.46
CA LYS A 51 7.26 -8.14 20.84
C LYS A 51 8.32 -8.79 21.72
N PRO A 52 9.08 -8.06 22.55
CA PRO A 52 9.85 -8.68 23.61
C PRO A 52 8.87 -9.51 24.45
N ALA A 53 9.21 -10.79 24.67
CA ALA A 53 8.48 -11.61 25.61
C ALA A 53 8.57 -10.93 26.99
N ALA A 54 7.43 -10.54 27.53
CA ALA A 54 7.28 -10.06 28.90
C ALA A 54 6.89 -11.23 29.79
#